data_AF-A0A5P9FFK2-F1
#
_entry.id   AF-A0A5P9FFK2-F1
#
_cell.length_a   1.000
_cell.length_b   1.000
_cell.length_c   1.000
_cell.angle_alpha   90.00
_cell.angle_beta   90.00
_cell.angle_gamma   90.00
#
_symmetry.space_group_name_H-M   'P 1'
#
loop_
_entity.id
_entity.type
_entity.pdbx_description
1 polymer ?
#
loop_
_entity_poly.entity_id
_entity_poly.type
_entity_poly.pdbx_seq_one_letter_code
_entity_poly.pdbx_strand_id
1 'polypeptide(L)'
;MSLAVYWPIRGEPDLRPWMHAAHAAGVRLLLPVVVEDHAPLEFRTWSPESRMTRGVWNILVPADGEPGLPDTVIAPLVGVDDDLFRLGNGGGYYDRTLARLEPRPRIIGVGFSGCRLPTIYPMPWDIPMTEVLLSEGTHLA
;
A
#
# COMPACT_ATOMS: atom_id res chain seq x y z
N MET A 1 -2.22 -16.18 -5.81
CA MET A 1 -2.60 -14.94 -5.11
C MET A 1 -1.37 -14.05 -5.01
N SER A 2 -1.52 -12.80 -5.41
CA SER A 2 -0.50 -11.76 -5.40
C SER A 2 -0.96 -10.59 -4.55
N LEU A 3 -0.04 -10.04 -3.77
CA LEU A 3 -0.33 -9.01 -2.79
C LEU A 3 0.68 -7.87 -2.94
N ALA A 4 0.17 -6.69 -3.26
CA ALA A 4 0.95 -5.47 -3.12
C ALA A 4 0.93 -5.01 -1.66
N VAL A 5 2.11 -4.71 -1.12
CA VAL A 5 2.30 -4.14 0.21
C VAL A 5 3.09 -2.83 0.09
N TYR A 6 3.57 -2.26 1.18
CA TYR A 6 4.40 -1.05 1.15
C TYR A 6 5.71 -1.29 1.90
N TRP A 7 6.73 -0.50 1.57
CA TRP A 7 7.93 -0.41 2.39
C TRP A 7 7.73 0.71 3.41
N PRO A 8 7.75 0.42 4.73
CA PRO A 8 7.30 1.37 5.74
C PRO A 8 8.19 2.59 5.83
N ILE A 9 7.57 3.77 5.91
CA ILE A 9 8.24 5.06 6.12
C ILE A 9 7.57 5.87 7.22
N ARG A 10 8.28 6.86 7.78
CA ARG A 10 7.70 7.93 8.63
C ARG A 10 6.78 7.44 9.76
N GLY A 11 7.08 6.27 10.35
CA GLY A 11 6.29 5.71 11.44
C GLY A 11 5.04 4.97 11.00
N GLU A 12 4.91 4.59 9.73
CA GLU A 12 3.91 3.62 9.26
C GLU A 12 4.09 2.25 9.93
N PRO A 13 3.04 1.41 10.02
CA PRO A 13 3.16 0.06 10.55
C PRO A 13 4.23 -0.76 9.81
N ASP A 14 5.12 -1.41 10.56
CA ASP A 14 6.17 -2.23 9.96
C ASP A 14 5.65 -3.62 9.62
N LEU A 15 5.28 -3.81 8.35
CA LEU A 15 4.79 -5.10 7.85
C LEU A 15 5.92 -6.05 7.39
N ARG A 16 7.19 -5.65 7.44
CA ARG A 16 8.29 -6.47 6.90
C ARG A 16 8.38 -7.86 7.54
N PRO A 17 8.27 -8.04 8.88
CA PRO A 17 8.26 -9.38 9.46
C PRO A 17 7.12 -10.25 8.92
N TRP A 18 5.95 -9.66 8.73
CA TRP A 18 4.80 -10.35 8.15
C TRP A 18 5.02 -10.67 6.67
N MET A 19 5.63 -9.77 5.90
CA MET A 19 6.01 -10.02 4.51
C MET A 19 6.94 -11.23 4.38
N HIS A 20 7.94 -11.39 5.27
CA HIS A 20 8.79 -12.58 5.28
C HIS A 20 7.98 -13.87 5.50
N ALA A 21 7.05 -13.87 6.45
CA ALA A 21 6.19 -15.01 6.72
C ALA A 21 5.23 -15.32 5.56
N ALA A 22 4.61 -14.30 4.96
CA ALA A 22 3.73 -14.44 3.81
C ALA A 22 4.49 -14.99 2.59
N HIS A 23 5.70 -14.50 2.35
CA HIS A 23 6.57 -15.03 1.29
C HIS A 23 6.92 -16.50 1.52
N ALA A 24 7.31 -16.87 2.74
CA ALA A 24 7.60 -18.26 3.11
C ALA A 24 6.38 -19.18 2.94
N ALA A 25 5.17 -18.64 3.09
CA ALA A 25 3.91 -19.35 2.83
C ALA A 25 3.54 -19.42 1.33
N GLY A 26 4.37 -18.90 0.42
CA GLY A 26 4.16 -18.95 -1.03
C GLY A 26 3.34 -17.79 -1.62
N VAL A 27 3.08 -16.73 -0.85
CA VAL A 27 2.41 -15.53 -1.37
C VAL A 27 3.38 -14.74 -2.27
N ARG A 28 2.92 -14.38 -3.48
CA ARG A 28 3.67 -13.49 -4.37
C ARG A 28 3.52 -12.04 -3.89
N LEU A 29 4.58 -11.49 -3.31
CA LEU A 29 4.58 -10.12 -2.82
C LEU A 29 5.09 -9.13 -3.86
N LEU A 30 4.48 -7.96 -3.88
CA LEU A 30 4.83 -6.84 -4.73
C LEU A 30 5.06 -5.59 -3.88
N LEU A 31 6.05 -4.77 -4.25
CA LEU A 31 6.26 -3.44 -3.68
C LEU A 31 5.99 -2.35 -4.72
N PRO A 32 5.37 -1.23 -4.33
CA PRO A 32 5.14 -0.09 -5.21
C PRO A 32 6.45 0.63 -5.48
N VAL A 33 6.66 0.96 -6.75
CA VAL A 33 7.80 1.72 -7.24
C VAL A 33 7.28 2.94 -7.98
N VAL A 34 7.77 4.11 -7.59
CA VAL A 34 7.55 5.34 -8.35
C VAL A 34 8.51 5.32 -9.53
N VAL A 35 7.97 5.16 -10.74
CA VAL A 35 8.74 5.12 -11.99
C VAL A 35 8.85 6.50 -12.65
N GLU A 36 7.84 7.35 -12.46
CA GLU A 36 7.76 8.70 -12.99
C GLU A 36 7.01 9.60 -11.98
N ASP A 37 7.38 10.88 -11.92
CA ASP A 37 6.71 11.83 -11.03
C ASP A 37 5.26 12.05 -11.47
N HIS A 38 4.36 12.18 -10.51
CA HIS A 38 2.92 12.30 -10.73
C HIS A 38 2.25 11.16 -11.53
N ALA A 39 2.95 10.06 -11.82
CA ALA A 39 2.40 8.88 -12.48
C ALA A 39 1.83 7.86 -11.47
N PRO A 40 1.06 6.86 -11.94
CA PRO A 40 0.76 5.66 -11.15
C PRO A 40 2.02 4.92 -10.70
N LEU A 41 1.88 4.16 -9.62
CA LEU A 41 2.90 3.24 -9.13
C LEU A 41 2.98 2.03 -10.05
N GLU A 42 4.19 1.54 -10.27
CA GLU A 42 4.43 0.21 -10.81
C GLU A 42 4.68 -0.77 -9.66
N PHE A 43 3.92 -1.86 -9.61
CA PHE A 43 4.14 -2.90 -8.61
C PHE A 43 5.17 -3.90 -9.12
N ARG A 44 6.26 -4.10 -8.36
CA ARG A 44 7.35 -5.00 -8.71
C ARG A 44 7.53 -6.11 -7.70
N THR A 45 7.88 -7.31 -8.14
CA THR A 45 8.07 -8.47 -7.25
C THR A 45 9.11 -8.21 -6.19
N TRP A 46 8.81 -8.67 -4.98
CA TRP A 46 9.72 -8.64 -3.85
C TRP A 46 9.83 -10.03 -3.22
N SER A 47 11.04 -10.34 -2.77
CA SER A 47 11.38 -11.46 -1.90
C SER A 47 12.45 -11.02 -0.88
N PRO A 48 12.68 -11.79 0.18
CA PRO A 48 13.77 -11.53 1.14
C PRO A 48 15.16 -11.41 0.50
N GLU A 49 15.38 -12.06 -0.64
CA GLU A 49 16.64 -12.08 -1.39
C GLU A 49 16.74 -10.95 -2.43
N SER A 50 15.67 -10.17 -2.60
CA SER A 50 15.64 -9.10 -3.58
C SER A 50 16.71 -8.06 -3.29
N ARG A 51 17.50 -7.72 -4.31
CA ARG A 51 18.40 -6.58 -4.25
C ARG A 51 17.58 -5.30 -4.14
N MET A 52 17.77 -4.56 -3.05
CA MET A 52 17.04 -3.33 -2.79
C MET A 52 17.87 -2.10 -3.18
N THR A 53 17.25 -1.10 -3.78
CA THR A 53 17.86 0.20 -4.10
C THR A 53 17.02 1.35 -3.58
N ARG A 54 17.60 2.54 -3.45
CA ARG A 54 16.88 3.75 -3.05
C ARG A 54 16.12 4.34 -4.24
N GLY A 55 14.80 4.39 -4.14
CA GLY A 55 13.92 5.08 -5.07
C GLY A 55 13.57 6.50 -4.62
N VAL A 56 12.44 7.00 -5.11
CA VAL A 56 11.89 8.32 -4.72
C VAL A 56 11.70 8.40 -3.20
N TRP A 57 11.99 9.58 -2.64
CA TRP A 57 11.99 9.85 -1.19
C TRP A 57 12.88 8.92 -0.36
N ASN A 58 13.92 8.33 -0.98
CA ASN A 58 14.87 7.42 -0.34
C ASN A 58 14.21 6.12 0.19
N ILE A 59 13.05 5.74 -0.36
CA ILE A 59 12.34 4.50 -0.04
C ILE A 59 13.05 3.34 -0.70
N LEU A 60 13.23 2.22 0.00
CA LEU A 60 13.83 1.03 -0.60
C LEU A 60 12.82 0.34 -1.52
N VAL A 61 13.25 0.03 -2.73
CA VAL A 61 12.45 -0.67 -3.75
C VAL A 61 13.25 -1.83 -4.36
N PRO A 62 12.58 -2.89 -4.87
CA PRO A 62 13.27 -3.97 -5.60
C PRO A 62 13.94 -3.41 -6.86
N ALA A 63 15.24 -3.60 -6.99
CA ALA A 63 16.01 -3.09 -8.12
C ALA A 63 15.70 -3.86 -9.42
N ASP A 64 15.50 -5.18 -9.29
CA ASP A 64 15.34 -6.13 -10.40
C ASP A 64 13.99 -6.87 -10.32
N GLY A 65 13.02 -6.31 -9.61
CA GLY A 65 11.70 -6.94 -9.46
C GLY A 65 10.89 -6.84 -10.75
N GLU A 66 10.31 -7.95 -11.20
CA GLU A 66 9.45 -7.97 -12.38
C GLU A 66 8.11 -7.27 -12.10
N PRO A 67 7.56 -6.50 -13.06
CA PRO A 67 6.23 -5.93 -12.93
C PRO A 67 5.15 -6.99 -12.66
N GLY A 68 4.12 -6.61 -11.92
CA GLY A 68 3.01 -7.50 -11.62
C GLY A 68 1.73 -6.76 -11.25
N LEU A 69 0.58 -7.35 -11.60
CA LEU A 69 -0.72 -6.86 -11.19
C LEU A 69 -1.13 -7.56 -9.87
N PRO A 70 -1.45 -6.82 -8.79
CA PRO A 70 -1.87 -7.42 -7.52
C PRO A 70 -3.35 -7.82 -7.51
N ASP A 71 -3.68 -8.94 -6.86
CA ASP A 71 -5.06 -9.30 -6.52
C ASP A 71 -5.58 -8.49 -5.31
N THR A 72 -4.66 -8.08 -4.44
CA THR A 72 -4.94 -7.30 -3.22
C THR A 72 -3.85 -6.26 -3.00
N VAL A 73 -4.23 -5.06 -2.57
CA VAL A 73 -3.32 -3.95 -2.25
C VAL A 73 -3.47 -3.61 -0.78
N ILE A 74 -2.37 -3.66 -0.02
CA ILE A 74 -2.28 -3.15 1.34
C ILE A 74 -1.69 -1.73 1.28
N ALA A 75 -2.47 -0.74 1.68
CA ALA A 75 -2.07 0.67 1.70
C ALA A 75 -1.88 1.17 3.15
N PRO A 76 -0.79 1.87 3.47
CA PRO A 76 -0.61 2.46 4.79
C PRO A 76 -1.55 3.65 5.01
N LEU A 77 -2.00 3.83 6.25
CA LEU A 77 -2.88 4.92 6.66
C LEU A 77 -2.14 5.95 7.51
N VAL A 78 -2.15 7.21 7.07
CA VAL A 78 -1.87 8.35 7.95
C VAL A 78 -3.16 8.78 8.65
N GLY A 79 -4.28 8.71 7.93
CA GLY A 79 -5.62 8.95 8.45
C GLY A 79 -6.64 8.10 7.69
N VAL A 80 -7.80 7.88 8.31
CA VAL A 80 -8.93 7.21 7.67
C VAL A 80 -10.24 7.74 8.26
N ASP A 81 -11.26 7.91 7.42
CA ASP A 81 -12.61 8.27 7.87
C ASP A 81 -13.57 7.08 7.85
N ASP A 82 -14.79 7.31 8.31
CA ASP A 82 -15.82 6.27 8.45
C ASP A 82 -16.35 5.75 7.09
N ASP A 83 -16.11 6.51 6.01
CA ASP A 83 -16.40 6.09 4.62
C ASP A 83 -15.21 5.36 3.97
N LEU A 84 -14.20 5.00 4.77
CA LEU A 84 -12.99 4.26 4.39
C LEU A 84 -12.08 4.98 3.38
N PHE A 85 -12.20 6.31 3.26
CA PHE A 85 -11.22 7.08 2.51
C PHE A 85 -9.95 7.25 3.35
N ARG A 86 -8.80 7.13 2.69
CA ARG A 86 -7.49 7.23 3.35
C ARG A 86 -6.83 8.58 3.13
N LEU A 87 -6.22 9.11 4.18
CA LEU A 87 -5.21 10.16 4.07
C LEU A 87 -3.83 9.49 3.99
N GLY A 88 -3.04 9.85 2.98
CA GLY A 88 -1.66 9.41 2.81
C GLY A 88 -0.63 10.53 3.01
N ASN A 89 0.63 10.27 2.70
CA ASN A 89 1.74 11.22 2.85
C ASN A 89 1.78 12.39 1.82
N GLY A 90 0.72 12.62 1.03
CA GLY A 90 0.59 13.81 0.17
C GLY A 90 1.06 13.70 -1.30
N GLY A 91 1.39 12.51 -1.81
CA GLY A 91 1.83 12.32 -3.20
C GLY A 91 0.75 11.92 -4.21
N GLY A 92 -0.46 11.53 -3.76
CA GLY A 92 -1.55 11.06 -4.63
C GLY A 92 -1.25 9.79 -5.46
N TYR A 93 -0.16 9.09 -5.16
CA TYR A 93 0.31 7.95 -5.94
C TYR A 93 -0.68 6.78 -5.95
N TYR A 94 -1.17 6.40 -4.77
CA TYR A 94 -2.13 5.29 -4.65
C TYR A 94 -3.45 5.62 -5.34
N ASP A 95 -4.01 6.82 -5.20
CA ASP A 95 -5.30 7.16 -5.81
C ASP A 95 -5.22 7.10 -7.35
N ARG A 96 -4.13 7.63 -7.93
CA ARG A 96 -3.85 7.46 -9.38
C ARG A 96 -3.65 6.00 -9.80
N THR A 97 -3.06 5.19 -8.93
CA THR A 97 -2.77 3.78 -9.21
C THR A 97 -4.05 2.97 -9.17
N LEU A 98 -4.78 3.03 -8.06
CA LEU A 98 -6.03 2.31 -7.82
C LEU A 98 -7.09 2.65 -8.87
N ALA A 99 -7.11 3.88 -9.39
CA ALA A 99 -8.01 4.29 -10.47
C ALA A 99 -7.75 3.58 -11.82
N ARG A 100 -6.59 2.95 -11.98
CA ARG A 100 -6.15 2.32 -13.24
C ARG A 100 -6.00 0.79 -13.15
N LEU A 101 -6.12 0.21 -11.95
CA LEU A 101 -5.99 -1.24 -11.79
C LEU A 101 -7.28 -1.92 -12.22
N GLU A 102 -7.19 -2.74 -13.26
CA GLU A 102 -8.28 -3.55 -13.79
C GLU A 102 -7.83 -5.01 -13.94
N PRO A 103 -8.55 -6.00 -13.35
CA PRO A 103 -9.73 -5.82 -12.50
C PRO A 103 -9.39 -5.10 -11.19
N ARG A 104 -10.37 -4.38 -10.62
CA ARG A 104 -10.18 -3.68 -9.35
C ARG A 104 -9.77 -4.66 -8.23
N PRO A 105 -8.60 -4.48 -7.59
CA PRO A 105 -8.16 -5.38 -6.52
C PRO A 105 -8.96 -5.13 -5.25
N ARG A 106 -8.88 -6.06 -4.30
CA ARG A 106 -9.26 -5.81 -2.91
C ARG A 106 -8.26 -4.82 -2.30
N ILE A 107 -8.74 -3.77 -1.65
CA ILE A 107 -7.87 -2.71 -1.11
C ILE A 107 -8.02 -2.68 0.41
N ILE A 108 -6.93 -2.97 1.13
CA ILE A 108 -6.91 -3.05 2.58
C ILE A 108 -6.08 -1.90 3.13
N GLY A 109 -6.71 -0.97 3.85
CA GLY A 109 -6.02 0.06 4.61
C GLY A 109 -5.43 -0.53 5.90
N VAL A 110 -4.17 -0.26 6.21
CA VAL A 110 -3.54 -0.67 7.48
C VAL A 110 -2.94 0.54 8.19
N GLY A 111 -3.34 0.75 9.44
CA GLY A 111 -2.95 1.92 10.23
C GLY A 111 -2.87 1.67 11.73
N PHE A 112 -2.42 2.68 12.46
CA PHE A 112 -2.49 2.69 13.92
C PHE A 112 -3.87 3.18 14.40
N SER A 113 -4.27 2.81 15.63
CA SER A 113 -5.55 3.19 16.24
C SER A 113 -5.87 4.69 16.14
N GLY A 114 -4.85 5.53 16.32
CA GLY A 114 -4.97 6.99 16.31
C GLY A 114 -5.17 7.63 14.94
N CYS A 115 -5.24 6.85 13.85
CA CYS A 115 -5.43 7.40 12.51
C CYS A 115 -6.91 7.63 12.13
N ARG A 116 -7.87 7.27 12.99
CA ARG A 116 -9.29 7.56 12.72
C ARG A 116 -9.59 9.05 12.82
N LEU A 117 -10.23 9.60 11.81
CA LEU A 117 -10.62 10.99 11.71
C LEU A 117 -12.12 11.08 11.42
N PRO A 118 -12.82 12.13 11.92
CA PRO A 118 -14.22 12.35 11.57
C PRO A 118 -14.45 12.51 10.05
N THR A 119 -13.47 13.06 9.35
CA THR A 119 -13.42 13.13 7.89
C THR A 119 -11.98 13.37 7.45
N ILE A 120 -11.61 12.84 6.28
CA ILE A 120 -10.36 13.22 5.60
C ILE A 120 -10.56 14.34 4.58
N TYR A 121 -11.79 14.86 4.43
CA TYR A 121 -12.23 15.71 3.33
C TYR A 121 -11.94 15.08 1.95
N PRO A 122 -12.56 13.92 1.63
CA PRO A 122 -12.25 13.17 0.43
C PRO A 122 -12.55 13.99 -0.84
N MET A 123 -11.67 13.86 -1.82
CA MET A 123 -11.76 14.51 -3.12
C MET A 123 -12.42 13.58 -4.16
N PRO A 124 -12.96 14.10 -5.27
CA PRO A 124 -13.69 13.30 -6.26
C PRO A 124 -12.90 12.17 -6.92
N TRP A 125 -11.57 12.20 -6.85
CA TRP A 125 -10.67 11.19 -7.40
C TRP A 125 -10.12 10.23 -6.34
N ASP A 126 -10.45 10.43 -5.06
CA ASP A 126 -10.04 9.52 -4.00
C ASP A 126 -10.83 8.22 -4.10
N ILE A 127 -10.14 7.12 -3.80
CA ILE A 127 -10.71 5.79 -3.91
C ILE A 127 -10.82 5.21 -2.51
N PRO A 128 -12.04 4.84 -2.05
CA PRO A 128 -12.20 4.26 -0.73
C PRO A 128 -11.56 2.87 -0.69
N MET A 129 -11.04 2.51 0.48
CA MET A 129 -10.56 1.17 0.74
C MET A 129 -11.74 0.19 0.74
N THR A 130 -11.48 -1.08 0.46
CA THR A 130 -12.47 -2.15 0.63
C THR A 130 -12.69 -2.45 2.10
N GLU A 131 -11.61 -2.43 2.89
CA GLU A 131 -11.66 -2.58 4.34
C GLU A 131 -10.45 -1.91 4.99
N VAL A 132 -10.51 -1.74 6.31
CA VAL A 132 -9.45 -1.13 7.11
C VAL A 132 -9.17 -1.97 8.34
N LEU A 133 -7.90 -2.22 8.61
CA LEU A 133 -7.41 -2.90 9.80
C LEU A 133 -6.52 -1.96 10.61
N LEU A 134 -6.84 -1.78 11.89
CA LEU A 134 -6.08 -0.95 12.81
C LEU A 134 -5.31 -1.79 13.83
N SER A 135 -4.23 -1.22 14.36
CA SER A 135 -3.26 -1.88 15.26
C SER A 135 -3.85 -2.55 16.52
N GLU A 136 -5.01 -2.10 16.98
CA GLU A 136 -5.74 -2.59 18.14
C GLU A 136 -6.77 -3.68 17.81
N GLY A 137 -6.81 -4.13 16.55
CA GLY A 137 -7.70 -5.18 16.07
C GLY A 137 -9.03 -4.68 15.49
N THR A 138 -9.25 -3.37 15.41
CA THR A 138 -10.42 -2.79 14.75
C THR A 138 -10.43 -3.17 13.27
N HIS A 139 -11.57 -3.66 12.79
CA HIS A 139 -11.84 -3.95 11.39
C HIS A 139 -13.06 -3.16 10.92
N LEU A 140 -12.91 -2.37 9.86
CA LEU A 140 -13.98 -1.58 9.24
C LEU A 140 -14.19 -2.10 7.81
N ALA A 141 -15.42 -2.42 7.44
CA ALA A 141 -15.81 -2.97 6.13
C ALA A 141 -17.25 -2.60 5.79
#